data_AF-A0A4Q3Y6G4-F1
#
_entry.id   AF-A0A4Q3Y6G4-F1
#
_cell.length_a   1.000
_cell.length_b   1.000
_cell.length_c   1.000
_cell.angle_alpha   90.00
_cell.angle_beta   90.00
_cell.angle_gamma   90.00
#
_symmetry.space_group_name_H-M   'P 1'
#
loop_
_entity.id
_entity.type
_entity.pdbx_description
1 polymer ?
#
loop_
_entity_poly.entity_id
_entity_poly.type
_entity_poly.pdbx_seq_one_letter_code
_entity_poly.pdbx_strand_id
1 'polypeptide(L)'
;MLDIRKGYTVPLYIRDEVVNNLADKLAATAGLTKTDAVRLALESQLDALSQQKSLAQRVAGLRKRARDLGLGPDGFDDKPLMDDLSGGL
;
A
#
# COMPACT_ATOMS: atom_id res chain seq x y z
N MET A 1 32.78 4.06 -16.48
CA MET A 1 31.41 3.93 -15.96
C MET A 1 31.25 5.00 -14.87
N LEU A 2 30.59 6.13 -15.15
CA LEU A 2 30.36 7.14 -14.11
C LEU A 2 29.39 6.55 -13.07
N ASP A 3 29.80 6.55 -11.80
CA ASP A 3 28.94 6.13 -10.70
C ASP A 3 27.90 7.23 -10.44
N ILE A 4 26.69 7.06 -11.00
CA ILE A 4 25.54 7.98 -10.85
C ILE A 4 25.08 8.08 -9.38
N ARG A 5 25.61 7.23 -8.47
CA ARG A 5 25.21 7.18 -7.06
C ARG A 5 25.87 8.23 -6.17
N LYS A 6 26.82 9.02 -6.69
CA LYS A 6 27.24 10.26 -6.01
C LYS A 6 26.28 11.37 -6.39
N GLY A 7 25.06 11.29 -5.84
CA GLY A 7 24.02 12.29 -6.07
C GLY A 7 24.56 13.67 -5.69
N TYR A 8 24.51 14.61 -6.63
CA TYR A 8 24.67 16.03 -6.31
C TYR A 8 23.69 16.35 -5.17
N THR A 9 24.18 16.90 -4.05
CA THR A 9 23.33 17.36 -2.95
C THR A 9 22.62 18.63 -3.39
N VAL A 10 21.61 18.46 -4.24
CA VAL A 10 20.73 19.55 -4.64
C VAL A 10 19.78 19.77 -3.45
N PRO A 11 19.76 20.98 -2.85
CA PRO A 11 18.79 21.28 -1.82
C PRO A 11 17.38 21.20 -2.43
N LEU A 12 16.49 20.47 -1.75
CA LEU A 12 15.10 20.36 -2.17
C LEU A 12 14.38 21.69 -1.97
N TYR A 13 13.95 22.32 -3.06
CA TYR A 13 13.17 23.56 -3.03
C TYR A 13 11.69 23.27 -3.28
N ILE A 14 10.85 23.57 -2.30
CA ILE A 14 9.41 23.36 -2.35
C ILE A 14 8.76 24.75 -2.41
N ARG A 15 8.03 25.01 -3.50
CA ARG A 15 7.38 26.32 -3.73
C ARG A 15 6.11 26.51 -2.91
N ASP A 16 5.40 25.42 -2.64
CA ASP A 16 4.20 25.45 -1.81
C ASP A 16 4.60 25.61 -0.33
N GLU A 17 4.12 26.67 0.31
CA GLU A 17 4.49 27.00 1.68
C GLU A 17 4.01 25.94 2.69
N VAL A 18 2.84 25.35 2.46
CA VAL A 18 2.28 24.31 3.34
C VAL A 18 3.14 23.06 3.28
N VAL A 19 3.49 22.62 2.07
CA VAL A 19 4.34 21.45 1.86
C VAL A 19 5.76 21.72 2.37
N ASN A 20 6.30 22.93 2.19
CA ASN A 20 7.61 23.28 2.73
C ASN A 20 7.62 23.22 4.26
N ASN A 21 6.59 23.75 4.93
CA ASN A 21 6.45 23.70 6.38
C ASN A 21 6.34 22.25 6.89
N LEU A 22 5.63 21.38 6.17
CA LEU A 22 5.55 19.96 6.50
C LEU A 22 6.93 19.28 6.38
N ALA A 23 7.67 19.58 5.31
CA ALA A 23 9.01 19.04 5.09
C ALA A 23 10.00 19.53 6.16
N ASP A 24 9.95 20.80 6.54
CA ASP A 24 10.79 21.37 7.60
C ASP A 24 10.45 20.75 8.97
N LYS A 25 9.16 20.57 9.28
CA LYS A 25 8.72 19.90 10.52
C LYS A 25 9.17 18.44 10.57
N LEU A 26 9.06 17.71 9.46
CA LEU A 26 9.50 16.33 9.38
C LEU A 26 11.01 16.22 9.57
N ALA A 27 11.78 17.09 8.92
CA ALA A 27 13.24 17.17 9.05
C ALA A 27 13.66 17.43 10.50
N ALA A 28 13.04 18.41 11.16
CA ALA A 28 13.29 18.72 12.55
C ALA A 28 12.95 17.56 13.49
N THR A 29 11.83 16.87 13.24
CA THR A 29 11.38 15.73 14.07
C THR A 29 12.30 14.52 13.90
N ALA A 30 12.77 14.26 12.67
CA ALA A 30 13.63 13.12 12.37
C ALA A 30 15.13 13.40 12.61
N GLY A 31 15.53 14.65 12.86
CA GLY A 31 16.94 15.05 12.96
C GLY A 31 17.70 14.90 11.63
N LEU A 32 17.01 15.05 10.51
CA LEU A 32 17.55 14.83 9.16
C LEU A 32 17.58 16.15 8.37
N THR A 33 18.30 16.17 7.24
CA THR A 33 18.16 17.26 6.28
C THR A 33 16.76 17.22 5.65
N LYS A 34 16.25 18.36 5.18
CA LYS A 34 14.95 18.42 4.48
C LYS A 34 14.87 17.42 3.33
N THR A 35 15.92 17.32 2.52
CA THR A 35 15.98 16.38 1.40
C THR A 35 15.93 14.93 1.89
N ASP A 36 16.67 14.57 2.94
CA ASP A 36 16.71 13.20 3.45
C ASP A 36 15.38 12.81 4.13
N ALA A 37 14.80 13.73 4.89
CA ALA A 37 13.50 13.55 5.53
C ALA A 37 12.39 13.30 4.49
N VAL A 38 12.34 14.11 3.43
CA VAL A 38 11.36 13.93 2.35
C VAL A 38 11.62 12.64 1.58
N ARG A 39 12.88 12.28 1.28
CA ARG A 39 13.20 11.01 0.63
C ARG A 39 12.69 9.82 1.46
N LEU A 40 12.99 9.80 2.75
CA LEU A 40 12.55 8.74 3.66
C LEU A 40 11.03 8.62 3.72
N ALA A 41 10.31 9.74 3.80
CA ALA A 41 8.85 9.73 3.81
C ALA A 41 8.25 9.18 2.51
N LEU A 42 8.82 9.54 1.36
CA LEU A 42 8.38 9.05 0.06
C LEU A 42 8.65 7.55 -0.11
N GLU A 43 9.85 7.09 0.26
CA GLU A 43 10.21 5.67 0.26
C GLU A 43 9.25 4.87 1.15
N SER A 44 9.03 5.33 2.39
CA SER A 44 8.09 4.67 3.31
C SER A 44 6.66 4.63 2.78
N GLN A 45 6.20 5.68 2.10
CA GLN A 45 4.84 5.72 1.54
C GLN A 45 4.71 4.80 0.33
N LEU A 46 5.73 4.76 -0.53
CA LEU A 46 5.77 3.84 -1.68
C LEU A 46 5.82 2.39 -1.20
N ASP A 47 6.61 2.09 -0.17
CA ASP A 47 6.64 0.78 0.46
C ASP A 47 5.28 0.43 1.04
N ALA A 48 4.66 1.32 1.81
CA ALA A 48 3.32 1.10 2.36
C ALA A 48 2.28 0.81 1.26
N LEU A 49 2.33 1.54 0.15
CA LEU A 49 1.45 1.32 -1.01
C LEU A 49 1.76 0.01 -1.74
N SER A 50 3.03 -0.37 -1.86
CA SER A 50 3.42 -1.66 -2.46
C SER A 50 3.02 -2.86 -1.60
N GLN A 51 3.01 -2.69 -0.27
CA GLN A 51 2.58 -3.68 0.70
C GLN A 51 1.06 -3.71 0.90
N GLN A 52 0.30 -2.76 0.33
CA GLN A 52 -1.16 -2.88 0.28
C GLN A 52 -1.53 -4.10 -0.54
N LYS A 53 -1.85 -5.19 0.16
CA LYS A 53 -2.25 -6.45 -0.46
C LYS A 53 -3.36 -6.18 -1.47
N SER A 54 -3.15 -6.61 -2.71
CA SER A 54 -4.18 -6.56 -3.73
C SER A 54 -5.44 -7.29 -3.25
N LEU A 55 -6.60 -6.96 -3.80
CA LEU A 55 -7.84 -7.68 -3.48
C LEU A 55 -7.65 -9.19 -3.63
N ALA A 56 -6.95 -9.62 -4.69
CA ALA A 56 -6.61 -11.02 -4.93
C ALA A 56 -5.78 -11.63 -3.79
N GLN A 57 -4.76 -10.94 -3.29
CA GLN A 57 -3.93 -11.42 -2.17
C GLN A 57 -4.72 -11.47 -0.85
N ARG A 58 -5.60 -10.49 -0.61
CA ARG A 58 -6.50 -10.47 0.56
C ARG A 58 -7.48 -11.64 0.50
N VAL A 59 -8.12 -11.87 -0.65
CA VAL A 59 -9.04 -12.99 -0.89
C VAL A 59 -8.31 -14.33 -0.79
N ALA A 60 -7.11 -14.46 -1.34
CA ALA A 60 -6.31 -15.68 -1.23
C ALA A 60 -6.01 -16.03 0.24
N GLY A 61 -5.65 -15.03 1.07
CA GLY A 61 -5.46 -15.23 2.50
C GLY A 61 -6.73 -15.63 3.25
N LEU A 62 -7.90 -15.07 2.88
CA LEU A 62 -9.20 -15.49 3.40
C LEU A 62 -9.53 -16.93 2.99
N ARG A 63 -9.39 -17.27 1.71
CA ARG A 63 -9.64 -18.62 1.19
C ARG A 63 -8.72 -19.66 1.83
N LYS A 64 -7.47 -19.31 2.12
CA LYS A 64 -6.56 -20.20 2.86
C LYS A 64 -7.09 -20.48 4.27
N ARG A 65 -7.46 -19.44 5.03
CA ARG A 65 -8.02 -19.60 6.39
C ARG A 65 -9.32 -20.41 6.39
N ALA A 66 -10.20 -20.19 5.41
CA ALA A 66 -11.42 -20.98 5.25
C ALA A 66 -11.08 -22.47 5.07
N ARG A 67 -10.17 -22.80 4.15
CA ARG A 67 -9.72 -24.19 3.96
C ARG A 67 -9.05 -24.78 5.19
N ASP A 68 -8.22 -24.01 5.90
CA ASP A 68 -7.57 -24.46 7.14
C ASP A 68 -8.62 -24.79 8.24
N LEU A 69 -9.82 -24.19 8.18
CA LEU A 69 -10.97 -24.49 9.04
C LEU A 69 -11.88 -25.60 8.48
N GLY A 70 -11.51 -26.23 7.37
CA GLY A 70 -12.33 -27.24 6.69
C GLY A 70 -13.50 -26.64 5.88
N LEU A 71 -13.58 -25.32 5.76
CA LEU A 71 -14.58 -24.66 4.92
C LEU A 71 -14.11 -24.68 3.46
N GLY A 72 -14.91 -25.31 2.61
CA GLY A 72 -14.67 -25.39 1.18
C GLY A 72 -15.96 -25.71 0.43
N PRO A 73 -15.93 -25.72 -0.90
CA PRO A 73 -17.04 -26.21 -1.69
C PRO A 73 -17.31 -27.68 -1.29
N ASP A 74 -18.54 -27.97 -0.91
CA ASP A 74 -19.03 -29.32 -0.62
C ASP A 74 -19.51 -30.05 -1.91
N GLY A 75 -19.49 -29.34 -3.04
CA GLY A 75 -19.93 -29.86 -4.34
C GLY A 75 -21.44 -29.77 -4.55
N PHE A 76 -22.18 -29.16 -3.62
CA PHE A 76 -23.60 -28.89 -3.78
C PHE A 76 -23.80 -27.75 -4.78
N ASP A 77 -24.77 -27.91 -5.69
CA ASP A 77 -25.15 -26.86 -6.61
C ASP A 77 -26.20 -25.95 -5.93
N ASP A 78 -25.74 -24.84 -5.38
CA ASP A 78 -26.60 -23.84 -4.72
C ASP A 78 -27.48 -23.05 -5.72
N LYS A 79 -27.29 -23.22 -7.03
CA LYS A 79 -27.98 -22.41 -8.03
C LYS A 79 -29.51 -22.43 -7.91
N PRO A 80 -30.19 -23.59 -7.77
CA PRO A 80 -31.65 -23.62 -7.64
C PRO A 80 -32.14 -22.85 -6.40
N LEU A 81 -31.44 -22.99 -5.28
CA LEU A 81 -31.76 -22.26 -4.04
C LEU A 81 -31.57 -20.74 -4.22
N MET A 82 -30.50 -20.33 -4.89
CA MET A 82 -30.23 -18.90 -5.11
C MET A 82 -31.19 -18.28 -6.14
N ASP A 83 -31.58 -19.02 -7.16
CA ASP A 83 -32.59 -18.60 -8.14
C ASP A 83 -33.96 -18.40 -7.44
N ASP A 84 -34.34 -19.30 -6.52
CA ASP A 84 -35.54 -19.16 -5.69
C ASP A 84 -35.48 -17.94 -4.75
N LEU A 85 -34.33 -17.72 -4.10
CA LEU A 85 -34.13 -16.60 -3.15
C LEU A 85 -34.04 -15.23 -3.82
N SER A 86 -33.52 -15.16 -5.04
CA SER A 86 -33.36 -13.91 -5.80
C SER A 86 -34.65 -13.47 -6.51
N GLY A 87 -35.70 -14.30 -6.47
CA GLY A 87 -36.98 -13.99 -7.11
C GLY A 87 -37.01 -14.27 -8.61
N GLY A 88 -36.08 -15.08 -9.13
CA GLY A 88 -36.09 -15.57 -10.52
C GLY A 88 -35.84 -14.52 -11.61
N LEU A 89 -35.01 -13.50 -11.34
CA LEU A 89 -34.65 -12.45 -12.31
C LEU A 89 -33.63 -12.91 -13.37
#